data_AF-A0A0E3ZLP2-F1
#
_entry.id   AF-A0A0E3ZLP2-F1
#
_cell.length_a   1.000
_cell.length_b   1.000
_cell.length_c   1.000
_cell.angle_alpha   90.00
_cell.angle_beta   90.00
_cell.angle_gamma   90.00
#
_symmetry.space_group_name_H-M   'P 1'
#
loop_
_entity.id
_entity.type
_entity.pdbx_description
1 polymer ?
#
loop_
_entity_poly.entity_id
_entity_poly.type
_entity_poly.pdbx_seq_one_letter_code
_entity_poly.pdbx_strand_id
1 'polypeptide(L)'
;MHLFAENIAVELSSYYRNLALGHGVIPKVFTLVNGEGSQYLFFIDDLRMNAEEENQFLSYIVQEHEAVCYARGTLVILEKSQQLIEFAVIDQDDAQAIVCSAQLTRDVDDKPVGLTEFEKILAPKKTIFFSGLFAPIELSEDRAEEFEGLWEEMKPKILHRSMGL
;
A
#
# COMPACT_ATOMS: atom_id res chain seq x y z
N MET A 1 -17.98 1.58 2.68
CA MET A 1 -18.29 3.00 2.36
C MET A 1 -17.17 3.48 1.45
N HIS A 2 -17.35 3.47 0.12
CA HIS A 2 -16.25 3.54 -0.86
C HIS A 2 -15.43 4.86 -0.90
N LEU A 3 -15.77 5.88 -0.10
CA LEU A 3 -15.18 7.22 -0.24
C LEU A 3 -13.67 7.23 0.02
N PHE A 4 -13.21 6.60 1.11
CA PHE A 4 -11.78 6.52 1.39
C PHE A 4 -11.04 5.68 0.34
N ALA A 5 -11.62 4.56 -0.09
CA ALA A 5 -10.98 3.68 -1.07
C ALA A 5 -10.76 4.36 -2.43
N GLU A 6 -11.76 5.07 -2.94
CA GLU A 6 -11.64 5.84 -4.19
C GLU A 6 -10.64 7.00 -4.04
N ASN A 7 -10.67 7.71 -2.92
CA ASN A 7 -9.73 8.81 -2.67
C ASN A 7 -8.28 8.31 -2.59
N ILE A 8 -8.03 7.19 -1.89
CA ILE A 8 -6.71 6.55 -1.85
C ILE A 8 -6.27 6.12 -3.24
N ALA A 9 -7.17 5.58 -4.07
CA ALA A 9 -6.82 5.14 -5.41
C ALA A 9 -6.34 6.32 -6.30
N VAL A 10 -7.04 7.45 -6.25
CA VAL A 10 -6.64 8.67 -6.96
C VAL A 10 -5.32 9.23 -6.42
N GLU A 11 -5.17 9.25 -5.10
CA GLU A 11 -3.97 9.72 -4.44
C GLU A 11 -2.75 8.88 -4.83
N LEU A 12 -2.83 7.56 -4.67
CA LEU A 12 -1.70 6.67 -4.94
C LEU A 12 -1.30 6.68 -6.42
N SER A 13 -2.26 6.82 -7.34
CA SER A 13 -1.98 7.02 -8.77
C SER A 13 -1.11 8.26 -8.99
N SER A 14 -1.48 9.38 -8.35
CA SER A 14 -0.74 10.64 -8.45
C SER A 14 0.62 10.56 -7.76
N TYR A 15 0.65 9.92 -6.59
CA TYR A 15 1.85 9.73 -5.79
C TYR A 15 2.90 8.89 -6.53
N TYR A 16 2.50 7.74 -7.09
CA TYR A 16 3.39 6.90 -7.88
C TYR A 16 3.86 7.59 -9.16
N ARG A 17 3.00 8.36 -9.84
CA ARG A 17 3.41 9.16 -11.00
C ARG A 17 4.53 10.13 -10.62
N ASN A 18 4.38 10.85 -9.51
CA ASN A 18 5.38 11.80 -9.02
C ASN A 18 6.67 11.11 -8.58
N LEU A 19 6.59 9.99 -7.87
CA LEU A 19 7.77 9.22 -7.46
C LEU A 19 8.53 8.65 -8.66
N ALA A 20 7.82 8.02 -9.60
CA ALA A 20 8.44 7.39 -10.76
C ALA A 20 9.07 8.44 -11.69
N LEU A 21 8.31 9.44 -12.12
CA LEU A 21 8.77 10.40 -13.14
C LEU A 21 9.55 11.57 -12.55
N GLY A 22 9.24 11.99 -11.31
CA GLY A 22 9.91 13.11 -10.65
C GLY A 22 11.16 12.70 -9.88
N HIS A 23 11.18 11.48 -9.32
CA HIS A 23 12.26 11.03 -8.43
C HIS A 23 12.97 9.76 -8.92
N GLY A 24 12.48 9.10 -9.97
CA GLY A 24 13.10 7.91 -10.55
C GLY A 24 12.98 6.65 -9.69
N VAL A 25 12.08 6.64 -8.70
CA VAL A 25 11.93 5.53 -7.73
C VAL A 25 10.53 4.95 -7.75
N ILE A 26 10.40 3.63 -7.55
CA ILE A 26 9.13 2.93 -7.40
C ILE A 26 9.19 2.06 -6.12
N PRO A 27 8.95 2.66 -4.94
CA PRO A 27 8.99 1.94 -3.68
C PRO A 27 7.76 1.05 -3.47
N LYS A 28 7.89 0.07 -2.57
CA LYS A 28 6.73 -0.59 -1.97
C LYS A 28 6.06 0.38 -1.00
N VAL A 29 4.80 0.73 -1.27
CA VAL A 29 4.03 1.66 -0.45
C VAL A 29 2.97 0.88 0.32
N PHE A 30 2.78 1.25 1.58
CA PHE A 30 1.61 0.90 2.36
C PHE A 30 0.91 2.17 2.83
N THR A 31 -0.42 2.18 2.79
CA THR A 31 -1.22 3.19 3.45
C THR A 31 -2.47 2.60 4.07
N LEU A 32 -2.91 3.13 5.20
CA LEU A 32 -4.17 2.78 5.84
C LEU A 32 -4.93 4.04 6.26
N VAL A 33 -6.23 3.89 6.41
CA VAL A 33 -7.15 4.94 6.88
C VAL A 33 -8.10 4.33 7.90
N ASN A 34 -8.25 4.97 9.05
CA ASN A 34 -9.21 4.57 10.09
C ASN A 34 -10.59 5.23 9.91
N GLY A 35 -11.56 4.87 10.76
CA GLY A 35 -12.93 5.39 10.69
C GLY A 35 -13.04 6.91 10.88
N GLU A 36 -12.02 7.55 11.47
CA GLU A 36 -11.96 9.00 11.66
C GLU A 36 -11.31 9.74 10.47
N GLY A 37 -10.87 9.00 9.45
CA GLY A 37 -10.15 9.56 8.30
C GLY A 37 -8.67 9.83 8.56
N SER A 38 -8.08 9.33 9.65
CA SER A 38 -6.63 9.44 9.88
C SER A 38 -5.90 8.48 8.98
N GLN A 39 -5.09 9.03 8.06
CA GLN A 39 -4.33 8.30 7.06
C GLN A 39 -2.85 8.24 7.43
N TYR A 40 -2.28 7.04 7.34
CA TYR A 40 -0.86 6.78 7.52
C TYR A 40 -0.31 6.23 6.21
N LEU A 41 0.80 6.77 5.71
CA LEU A 41 1.48 6.29 4.51
C LEU A 41 2.98 6.16 4.78
N PHE A 42 3.54 5.00 4.41
CA PHE A 42 4.97 4.72 4.58
C PHE A 42 5.49 3.72 3.54
N PHE A 43 6.82 3.60 3.47
CA PHE A 43 7.49 2.63 2.61
C PHE A 43 7.73 1.32 3.35
N ILE A 44 7.32 0.21 2.73
CA ILE A 44 7.50 -1.13 3.28
C ILE A 44 8.97 -1.57 3.19
N ASP A 45 9.70 -1.07 2.17
CA ASP A 45 11.11 -1.42 1.95
C ASP A 45 12.02 -1.02 3.14
N ASP A 46 11.56 -0.10 4.00
CA ASP A 46 12.28 0.34 5.21
C ASP A 46 12.18 -0.66 6.38
N LEU A 47 11.24 -1.61 6.35
CA LEU A 47 10.98 -2.55 7.45
C LEU A 47 12.07 -3.63 7.59
N ARG A 48 12.80 -3.95 6.51
CA ARG A 48 13.84 -5.00 6.47
C ARG A 48 13.39 -6.37 7.03
N MET A 49 12.11 -6.68 6.90
CA MET A 49 11.51 -7.93 7.34
C MET A 49 11.40 -8.94 6.19
N ASN A 50 11.24 -10.22 6.53
CA ASN A 50 10.80 -11.19 5.54
C ASN A 50 9.29 -11.02 5.26
N ALA A 51 8.79 -11.63 4.18
CA ALA A 51 7.40 -11.42 3.73
C ALA A 51 6.32 -11.86 4.74
N GLU A 52 6.59 -12.88 5.55
CA GLU A 52 5.65 -13.36 6.56
C GLU A 52 5.58 -12.39 7.74
N GLU A 53 6.74 -11.97 8.25
CA GLU A 53 6.84 -11.00 9.33
C GLU A 53 6.28 -9.64 8.93
N GLU A 54 6.56 -9.20 7.71
CA GLU A 54 6.02 -7.97 7.13
C GLU A 54 4.49 -8.02 7.10
N ASN A 55 3.90 -9.13 6.65
CA ASN A 55 2.44 -9.27 6.65
C ASN A 55 1.87 -9.30 8.07
N GLN A 56 2.54 -9.93 9.03
CA GLN A 56 2.11 -9.91 10.44
C GLN A 56 2.15 -8.48 11.01
N PHE A 57 3.23 -7.74 10.76
CA PHE A 57 3.37 -6.35 11.19
C PHE A 57 2.28 -5.46 10.55
N LEU A 58 2.05 -5.58 9.24
CA LEU A 58 1.01 -4.81 8.57
C LEU A 58 -0.39 -5.15 9.09
N SER A 59 -0.68 -6.43 9.37
CA SER A 59 -1.94 -6.83 10.01
C SER A 59 -2.08 -6.28 11.43
N TYR A 60 -0.99 -6.26 12.20
CA TYR A 60 -0.94 -5.65 13.53
C TYR A 60 -1.30 -4.17 13.45
N ILE A 61 -0.64 -3.41 12.58
CA ILE A 61 -0.92 -1.97 12.39
C ILE A 61 -2.35 -1.73 11.89
N VAL A 62 -2.88 -2.57 11.00
CA VAL A 62 -4.28 -2.48 10.55
C VAL A 62 -5.26 -2.63 11.72
N GLN A 63 -4.98 -3.52 12.68
CA GLN A 63 -5.81 -3.75 13.85
C GLN A 63 -5.65 -2.66 14.90
N GLU A 64 -4.42 -2.27 15.23
CA GLU A 64 -4.12 -1.21 16.21
C GLU A 64 -4.72 0.14 15.85
N HIS A 65 -4.79 0.46 14.55
CA HIS A 65 -5.34 1.72 14.08
C HIS A 65 -6.82 1.62 13.70
N GLU A 66 -7.47 0.48 13.95
CA GLU A 66 -8.87 0.24 13.57
C GLU A 66 -9.14 0.65 12.11
N ALA A 67 -8.24 0.22 11.22
CA ALA A 67 -8.30 0.64 9.83
C ALA A 67 -9.60 0.14 9.19
N VAL A 68 -10.25 1.02 8.42
CA VAL A 68 -11.43 0.68 7.60
C VAL A 68 -11.06 0.51 6.13
N CYS A 69 -9.87 0.97 5.75
CA CYS A 69 -9.35 0.86 4.39
C CYS A 69 -7.83 0.82 4.44
N TYR A 70 -7.20 0.02 3.58
CA TYR A 70 -5.77 0.08 3.33
C TYR A 70 -5.45 -0.09 1.86
N ALA A 71 -4.24 0.29 1.46
CA ALA A 71 -3.71 0.02 0.14
C ALA A 71 -2.25 -0.38 0.21
N ARG A 72 -1.87 -1.24 -0.74
CA ARG A 72 -0.49 -1.69 -0.91
C ARG A 72 -0.14 -1.67 -2.37
N GLY A 73 1.04 -1.13 -2.68
CA GLY A 73 1.53 -0.95 -4.04
C GLY A 73 2.98 -1.35 -4.21
N THR A 74 3.34 -1.75 -5.42
CA THR A 74 4.71 -2.14 -5.78
C THR A 74 4.96 -2.13 -7.29
N LEU A 75 6.22 -2.38 -7.67
CA LEU A 75 6.64 -2.67 -9.03
C LEU A 75 6.40 -4.17 -9.32
N VAL A 76 5.62 -4.46 -10.35
CA VAL A 76 5.36 -5.82 -10.85
C VAL A 76 6.13 -6.02 -12.16
N ILE A 77 6.94 -7.07 -12.22
CA ILE A 77 7.71 -7.44 -13.42
C ILE A 77 7.02 -8.65 -14.06
N LEU A 78 6.50 -8.45 -15.27
CA LEU A 78 5.81 -9.48 -16.04
C LEU A 78 6.74 -10.17 -17.05
N GLU A 79 6.23 -11.23 -17.66
CA GLU A 79 6.87 -11.90 -18.77
C GLU A 79 7.13 -10.91 -19.93
N LYS A 80 8.28 -11.06 -20.61
CA LYS A 80 8.78 -10.14 -21.67
C LYS A 80 9.30 -8.79 -21.18
N SER A 81 9.72 -8.70 -19.91
CA SER A 81 10.33 -7.48 -19.33
C SER A 81 9.38 -6.28 -19.27
N GLN A 82 8.07 -6.51 -19.39
CA GLN A 82 7.08 -5.47 -19.14
C GLN A 82 7.04 -5.19 -17.63
N GLN A 83 7.19 -3.92 -17.26
CA GLN A 83 7.10 -3.48 -15.87
C GLN A 83 5.82 -2.69 -15.67
N LEU A 84 5.08 -3.03 -14.63
CA LEU A 84 3.88 -2.32 -14.20
C LEU A 84 4.12 -1.75 -12.80
N ILE A 85 3.59 -0.56 -12.54
CA ILE A 85 3.30 -0.14 -11.17
C ILE A 85 1.89 -0.62 -10.90
N GLU A 86 1.71 -1.43 -9.86
CA GLU A 86 0.39 -1.92 -9.47
C GLU A 86 0.17 -1.71 -7.97
N PHE A 87 -1.03 -1.28 -7.61
CA PHE A 87 -1.47 -1.24 -6.23
C PHE A 87 -2.94 -1.65 -6.14
N ALA A 88 -3.32 -2.16 -4.97
CA ALA A 88 -4.72 -2.44 -4.68
C ALA A 88 -5.15 -1.78 -3.38
N VAL A 89 -6.38 -1.28 -3.37
CA VAL A 89 -7.06 -0.65 -2.25
C VAL A 89 -8.15 -1.61 -1.76
N ILE A 90 -8.11 -1.93 -0.47
CA ILE A 90 -8.97 -2.88 0.22
C ILE A 90 -9.75 -2.10 1.28
N ASP A 91 -11.03 -1.86 1.02
CA ASP A 91 -12.01 -1.38 2.02
C ASP A 91 -12.42 -2.58 2.89
N GLN A 92 -12.62 -2.46 4.20
CA GLN A 92 -12.94 -3.59 5.08
C GLN A 92 -14.26 -4.29 4.72
N ASP A 93 -15.28 -3.53 4.38
CA ASP A 93 -16.67 -4.01 4.24
C ASP A 93 -17.03 -4.42 2.81
N ASP A 94 -16.20 -4.07 1.83
CA ASP A 94 -16.44 -4.39 0.42
C ASP A 94 -16.10 -5.86 0.09
N ALA A 95 -16.72 -6.48 -0.91
CA ALA A 95 -16.26 -7.78 -1.44
C ALA A 95 -15.17 -7.60 -2.51
N GLN A 96 -15.09 -6.41 -3.11
CA GLN A 96 -14.18 -6.05 -4.18
C GLN A 96 -13.04 -5.17 -3.65
N ALA A 97 -11.92 -5.24 -4.36
CA ALA A 97 -10.77 -4.39 -4.24
C ALA A 97 -10.71 -3.49 -5.47
N ILE A 98 -10.29 -2.24 -5.28
CA ILE A 98 -9.88 -1.39 -6.39
C ILE A 98 -8.44 -1.75 -6.72
N VAL A 99 -8.18 -2.19 -7.94
CA VAL A 99 -6.80 -2.45 -8.43
C VAL A 99 -6.48 -1.41 -9.48
N CYS A 100 -5.33 -0.75 -9.32
CA CYS A 100 -4.84 0.25 -10.24
C CYS A 100 -3.48 -0.19 -10.78
N SER A 101 -3.34 -0.18 -12.10
CA SER A 101 -2.09 -0.52 -12.76
C SER A 101 -1.72 0.47 -13.86
N ALA A 102 -0.42 0.76 -13.98
CA ALA A 102 0.12 1.60 -15.05
C ALA A 102 1.39 0.98 -15.61
N GLN A 103 1.54 1.03 -16.93
CA GLN A 103 2.74 0.53 -17.59
C GLN A 103 3.88 1.53 -17.45
N LEU A 104 5.00 1.04 -16.91
CA LEU A 104 6.23 1.79 -16.75
C LEU A 104 7.12 1.61 -17.99
N THR A 105 7.55 2.72 -18.56
CA THR A 105 8.54 2.77 -19.63
C THR A 105 9.87 3.27 -19.08
N ARG A 106 10.94 2.54 -19.36
CA ARG A 106 12.31 2.92 -18.99
C ARG A 106 13.17 3.18 -20.22
N ASP A 107 14.18 4.03 -20.06
CA ASP A 107 15.18 4.26 -21.10
C ASP A 107 16.30 3.20 -21.05
N VAL A 108 17.35 3.42 -21.84
CA VAL A 108 18.52 2.54 -21.95
C VAL A 108 19.37 2.47 -20.67
N ASP A 109 19.23 3.45 -19.77
CA ASP A 109 19.93 3.52 -18.48
C ASP A 109 19.06 2.97 -17.34
N ASP A 110 17.97 2.28 -17.66
CA ASP A 110 16.96 1.78 -16.72
C ASP A 110 16.26 2.91 -15.92
N LYS A 111 16.23 4.15 -16.42
CA LYS A 111 15.53 5.24 -15.74
C LYS A 111 14.06 5.28 -16.13
N PRO A 112 13.13 5.46 -15.18
CA PRO A 112 11.74 5.76 -15.49
C PRO A 112 11.61 7.01 -16.37
N VAL A 113 11.04 6.87 -17.57
CA VAL A 113 10.84 7.99 -18.51
C VAL A 113 9.39 8.16 -18.96
N GLY A 114 8.54 7.17 -18.72
CA GLY A 114 7.13 7.24 -19.07
C GLY A 114 6.28 6.36 -18.17
N LEU A 115 5.06 6.79 -17.91
CA LEU A 115 4.05 6.04 -17.18
C LEU A 115 2.70 6.31 -17.81
N THR A 116 1.96 5.26 -18.20
CA THR A 116 0.60 5.39 -18.71
C THR A 116 -0.33 5.98 -17.66
N GLU A 117 -1.59 6.26 -18.03
CA GLU A 117 -2.60 6.44 -17.00
C GLU A 117 -2.81 5.15 -16.21
N PHE A 118 -3.14 5.30 -14.92
CA PHE A 118 -3.50 4.17 -14.09
C PHE A 118 -4.89 3.69 -14.50
N GLU A 119 -4.95 2.48 -15.04
CA GLU A 119 -6.21 1.80 -15.31
C GLU A 119 -6.77 1.29 -13.99
N LYS A 120 -8.02 1.66 -13.69
CA LYS A 120 -8.74 1.23 -12.49
C LYS A 120 -9.67 0.08 -12.83
N ILE A 121 -9.54 -1.04 -12.15
CA ILE A 121 -10.46 -2.17 -12.23
C ILE A 121 -10.97 -2.55 -10.84
N LEU A 122 -12.11 -3.25 -10.80
CA LEU A 122 -12.62 -3.90 -9.60
C LEU A 122 -12.33 -5.40 -9.70
N ALA A 123 -11.71 -5.95 -8.66
CA ALA A 123 -11.36 -7.37 -8.58
C ALA A 123 -11.86 -7.95 -7.26
N PRO A 124 -12.31 -9.22 -7.20
CA PRO A 124 -12.70 -9.83 -5.93
C PRO A 124 -11.51 -9.83 -4.96
N LYS A 125 -11.69 -9.39 -3.70
CA LYS A 125 -10.59 -9.31 -2.73
C LYS A 125 -9.75 -10.58 -2.64
N LYS A 126 -10.40 -11.76 -2.66
CA LYS A 126 -9.76 -13.08 -2.61
C LYS A 126 -8.73 -13.36 -3.71
N THR A 127 -8.73 -12.59 -4.80
CA THR A 127 -7.76 -12.74 -5.89
C THR A 127 -6.55 -11.81 -5.71
N ILE A 128 -6.58 -10.91 -4.72
CA ILE A 128 -5.47 -10.01 -4.41
C ILE A 128 -4.55 -10.69 -3.40
N PHE A 129 -3.28 -10.80 -3.74
CA PHE A 129 -2.27 -11.51 -2.95
C PHE A 129 -2.17 -11.03 -1.48
N PHE A 130 -2.41 -9.75 -1.24
CA PHE A 130 -2.26 -9.10 0.07
C PHE A 130 -3.59 -8.62 0.69
N SER A 131 -4.75 -9.15 0.30
CA SER A 131 -6.05 -8.70 0.84
C SER A 131 -6.35 -9.15 2.29
N GLY A 132 -5.49 -9.97 2.89
CA GLY A 132 -5.78 -10.69 4.13
C GLY A 132 -5.55 -9.91 5.43
N LEU A 133 -5.18 -8.63 5.39
CA LEU A 133 -4.67 -7.93 6.58
C LEU A 133 -5.75 -7.59 7.62
N PHE A 134 -7.03 -7.63 7.25
CA PHE A 134 -8.15 -7.48 8.18
C PHE A 134 -8.45 -8.76 8.98
N ALA A 135 -7.86 -9.90 8.62
CA ALA A 135 -8.04 -11.11 9.40
C ALA A 135 -7.40 -10.91 10.79
N PRO A 136 -8.10 -11.27 11.89
CA PRO A 136 -7.51 -11.24 13.22
C PRO A 136 -6.19 -12.01 13.25
N ILE A 137 -5.21 -11.47 13.95
CA ILE A 137 -3.92 -12.15 14.16
C ILE A 137 -3.77 -12.47 15.64
N GLU A 138 -3.18 -13.61 15.93
CA GLU A 138 -2.75 -13.97 17.28
C GLU A 138 -1.26 -13.72 17.37
N LEU A 139 -0.85 -12.76 18.21
CA LEU A 139 0.53 -12.46 18.51
C LEU A 139 0.83 -12.83 19.97
N SER A 140 2.04 -13.33 20.23
CA SER A 140 2.56 -13.38 21.60
C SER A 140 2.79 -11.97 22.12
N GLU A 141 2.75 -11.79 23.44
CA GLU A 141 3.02 -10.49 24.08
C GLU A 141 4.36 -9.89 23.62
N ASP A 142 5.43 -10.70 23.65
CA ASP A 142 6.76 -10.31 23.17
C ASP A 142 6.77 -9.79 21.73
N ARG A 143 5.92 -10.37 20.86
CA ARG A 143 5.87 -10.01 19.43
C ARG A 143 5.05 -8.74 19.21
N ALA A 144 3.99 -8.55 19.99
CA ALA A 144 3.23 -7.30 19.97
C ALA A 144 4.11 -6.13 20.46
N GLU A 145 4.90 -6.33 21.53
CA GLU A 145 5.83 -5.31 22.04
C GLU A 145 6.93 -4.97 21.01
N GLU A 146 7.46 -5.97 20.31
CA GLU A 146 8.43 -5.75 19.22
C GLU A 146 7.83 -4.89 18.08
N PHE A 147 6.60 -5.19 17.67
CA PHE A 147 5.92 -4.44 16.62
C PHE A 147 5.52 -3.02 17.06
N GLU A 148 5.12 -2.83 18.31
CA GLU A 148 4.88 -1.50 18.88
C GLU A 148 6.17 -0.67 18.86
N GLY A 149 7.28 -1.25 19.33
CA GLY A 149 8.60 -0.60 19.29
C GLY A 149 9.00 -0.18 17.89
N LEU A 150 8.82 -1.07 16.91
CA LEU A 150 9.08 -0.75 15.50
C LEU A 150 8.18 0.36 14.98
N TRP A 151 6.90 0.36 15.35
CA TRP A 151 5.97 1.41 14.96
C TRP A 151 6.42 2.78 15.48
N GLU A 152 6.84 2.87 16.75
CA GLU A 152 7.39 4.10 17.33
C GLU A 152 8.63 4.60 16.58
N GLU A 153 9.53 3.69 16.20
CA GLU A 153 10.72 4.03 15.40
C GLU A 153 10.35 4.54 14.00
N MET A 154 9.28 4.02 13.41
CA MET A 154 8.82 4.42 12.09
C MET A 154 8.10 5.76 12.07
N LYS A 155 7.36 6.11 13.13
CA LYS A 155 6.51 7.32 13.20
C LYS A 155 7.13 8.58 12.58
N PRO A 156 8.41 8.94 12.81
CA PRO A 156 9.01 10.15 12.21
C PRO A 156 9.10 10.12 10.68
N LYS A 157 9.03 8.94 10.06
CA LYS A 157 9.09 8.71 8.61
C LYS A 157 7.72 8.52 7.96
N ILE A 158 6.67 8.38 8.78
CA ILE A 158 5.31 8.15 8.30
C ILE A 158 4.70 9.49 7.89
N LEU A 159 4.18 9.54 6.67
CA LEU A 159 3.30 10.63 6.29
C LEU A 159 1.95 10.40 6.94
N HIS A 160 1.66 11.17 7.98
CA HIS A 160 0.38 11.14 8.69
C HIS A 160 -0.45 12.40 8.36
N ARG A 161 -1.72 12.20 7.99
CA ARG A 161 -2.64 13.30 7.64
C ARG A 161 -4.09 12.89 7.83
N SER A 162 -4.99 13.87 7.92
CA SER A 162 -6.44 13.64 7.94
C SER A 162 -7.01 13.71 6.52
N MET A 163 -7.75 12.70 6.11
CA MET A 163 -8.61 12.72 4.93
C MET A 163 -9.92 13.41 5.31
N GLY A 164 -10.17 14.58 4.72
CA GLY A 164 -11.47 15.24 4.86
C GLY A 164 -12.59 14.33 4.38
N LEU A 165 -13.62 14.17 5.22
CA LEU A 165 -14.90 13.55 4.88
C LEU A 165 -15.77 14.50 4.05
#